data_AF-A0A8I3AD98-F1
#
_entry.id   AF-A0A8I3AD98-F1
#
_cell.length_a   1.000
_cell.length_b   1.000
_cell.length_c   1.000
_cell.angle_alpha   90.00
_cell.angle_beta   90.00
_cell.angle_gamma   90.00
#
_symmetry.space_group_name_H-M   'P 1'
#
loop_
_entity.id
_entity.type
_entity.pdbx_description
1 polymer ?
#
loop_
_entity_poly.entity_id
_entity_poly.type
_entity_poly.pdbx_seq_one_letter_code
_entity_poly.pdbx_strand_id
1 'polypeptide(L)'
;MIAPRAQQDWQRWRKQYDDLEGVTVGEAHEADTGATDLPQDAMQDTVGAVVWDSEGNLAAGVSSGGLLLKYSGRIGEAAAFGAGCWAEQSQDGRAGMACSISGMKHRTDLNLIIIKSAGAGEHIIRTGLARTIADVLRPRQESAEVDVHELLINILSTHFHGKSGRLNLRRFI
;
A
#
# COMPACT_ATOMS: atom_id res chain seq x y z
N MET A 1 -1.54 -15.00 17.69
CA MET A 1 -2.87 -15.44 17.23
C MET A 1 -2.73 -15.97 15.82
N ILE A 2 -3.01 -17.24 15.55
CA ILE A 2 -2.98 -17.83 14.20
C ILE A 2 -4.32 -18.51 13.98
N ALA A 3 -5.09 -18.06 13.00
CA ALA A 3 -6.35 -18.69 12.64
C ALA A 3 -6.08 -19.96 11.80
N PRO A 4 -6.96 -20.98 11.86
CA PRO A 4 -6.79 -22.19 11.05
C PRO A 4 -6.64 -21.91 9.55
N ARG A 5 -7.40 -20.94 9.01
CA ARG A 5 -7.28 -20.50 7.62
C ARG A 5 -5.90 -19.93 7.29
N ALA A 6 -5.39 -19.03 8.13
CA ALA A 6 -4.06 -18.43 7.94
C ALA A 6 -2.94 -19.49 7.98
N GLN A 7 -3.09 -20.53 8.80
CA GLN A 7 -2.14 -21.65 8.84
C GLN A 7 -2.17 -22.47 7.55
N GLN A 8 -3.37 -22.78 7.03
CA GLN A 8 -3.53 -23.51 5.76
C GLN A 8 -2.96 -22.71 4.58
N ASP A 9 -3.25 -21.40 4.52
CA ASP A 9 -2.70 -20.52 3.50
C ASP A 9 -1.18 -20.49 3.58
N TRP A 10 -0.61 -20.27 4.78
CA TRP A 10 0.84 -20.28 4.95
C TRP A 10 1.48 -21.60 4.49
N GLN A 11 0.90 -22.76 4.84
CA GLN A 11 1.42 -24.07 4.42
C GLN A 11 1.38 -24.23 2.90
N ARG A 12 0.28 -23.84 2.26
CA ARG A 12 0.11 -23.87 0.81
C ARG A 12 1.19 -23.04 0.10
N TRP A 13 1.35 -21.79 0.53
CA TRP A 13 2.31 -20.87 -0.06
C TRP A 13 3.76 -21.25 0.25
N ARG A 14 4.03 -21.81 1.43
CA ARG A 14 5.36 -22.30 1.80
C ARG A 14 5.80 -23.46 0.89
N LYS A 15 4.89 -24.42 0.63
CA LYS A 15 5.17 -25.51 -0.29
C LYS A 15 5.53 -25.00 -1.69
N GLN A 16 4.72 -24.08 -2.23
CA GLN A 16 5.00 -23.46 -3.53
C GLN A 16 6.34 -22.71 -3.56
N TYR A 17 6.70 -22.05 -2.46
CA TYR A 17 7.97 -21.36 -2.32
C TYR A 17 9.16 -22.33 -2.37
N ASP A 18 9.09 -23.40 -1.57
CA ASP A 18 10.14 -24.41 -1.51
C ASP A 18 10.31 -25.15 -2.86
N ASP A 19 9.20 -25.40 -3.58
CA ASP A 19 9.21 -25.98 -4.93
C ASP A 19 9.91 -25.06 -5.97
N LEU A 20 9.84 -23.73 -5.78
CA LEU A 20 10.47 -22.73 -6.66
C LEU A 20 11.94 -22.47 -6.32
N GLU A 21 12.36 -22.56 -5.05
CA GLU A 21 13.76 -22.39 -4.66
C GLU A 21 14.70 -23.46 -5.24
N GLY A 22 14.15 -24.61 -5.65
CA GLY A 22 14.89 -25.67 -6.35
C GLY A 22 15.15 -25.41 -7.84
N VAL A 23 14.57 -24.37 -8.44
CA VAL A 23 14.68 -24.07 -9.88
C VAL A 23 15.69 -22.95 -10.11
N THR A 24 16.82 -23.26 -10.76
CA THR A 24 17.79 -22.27 -11.22
C THR A 24 17.19 -21.35 -12.29
N VAL A 25 17.56 -20.06 -12.25
CA VAL A 25 17.01 -18.92 -13.06
C VAL A 25 17.25 -19.04 -14.60
N GLY A 26 17.50 -20.23 -15.13
CA GLY A 26 17.88 -20.47 -16.53
C GLY A 26 16.88 -21.22 -17.40
N GLU A 27 15.84 -21.85 -16.85
CA GLU A 27 14.97 -22.77 -17.61
C GLU A 27 13.48 -22.43 -17.40
N ALA A 28 13.05 -21.26 -17.87
CA ALA A 28 11.63 -20.96 -17.98
C ALA A 28 11.08 -21.57 -19.28
N HIS A 29 10.78 -22.87 -19.26
CA HIS A 29 9.94 -23.49 -20.30
C HIS A 29 8.49 -23.04 -20.11
N GLU A 30 7.85 -22.62 -21.20
CA GLU A 30 6.43 -22.28 -21.29
C GLU A 30 5.58 -23.47 -20.84
N ALA A 31 5.17 -23.45 -19.57
CA ALA A 31 4.19 -24.39 -19.05
C ALA A 31 2.79 -23.83 -19.33
N ASP A 32 2.04 -24.61 -20.11
CA ASP A 32 0.65 -24.45 -20.51
C ASP A 32 -0.26 -24.01 -19.36
N THR A 33 -0.78 -22.78 -19.44
CA THR A 33 -1.71 -22.20 -18.47
C THR A 33 -3.12 -22.73 -18.72
N GLY A 34 -3.39 -23.94 -18.24
CA GLY A 34 -4.75 -24.41 -18.00
C GLY A 34 -5.44 -23.48 -17.01
N ALA A 35 -6.44 -22.73 -17.50
CA ALA A 35 -7.33 -21.88 -16.71
C ALA A 35 -7.96 -22.70 -15.57
N THR A 36 -7.36 -22.62 -14.39
CA THR A 36 -7.92 -23.10 -13.15
C THR A 36 -8.25 -21.88 -12.31
N ASP A 37 -9.50 -21.83 -11.83
CA ASP A 37 -10.08 -20.74 -11.08
C ASP A 37 -9.08 -20.15 -10.06
N LEU A 38 -8.59 -18.95 -10.37
CA LEU A 38 -7.71 -18.21 -9.49
C LEU A 38 -8.46 -17.99 -8.16
N PRO A 39 -7.93 -18.43 -7.01
CA PRO A 39 -8.60 -18.21 -5.74
C PRO A 39 -8.87 -16.72 -5.57
N GLN A 40 -10.12 -16.40 -5.24
CA GLN A 40 -10.63 -15.06 -4.96
C GLN A 40 -9.93 -14.40 -3.73
N ASP A 41 -8.97 -15.11 -3.13
CA ASP A 41 -8.20 -14.80 -1.93
C ASP A 41 -6.88 -14.10 -2.24
N ALA A 42 -6.92 -13.08 -3.10
CA ALA A 42 -5.96 -11.98 -3.03
C ALA A 42 -6.33 -11.02 -1.89
N MET A 43 -6.76 -11.58 -0.75
CA MET A 43 -7.21 -10.82 0.40
C MET A 43 -6.01 -10.12 1.04
N GLN A 44 -6.13 -8.82 1.13
CA GLN A 44 -5.17 -7.94 1.74
C GLN A 44 -5.45 -7.89 3.24
N ASP A 45 -4.46 -8.23 4.08
CA ASP A 45 -4.60 -8.25 5.54
C ASP A 45 -4.32 -6.87 6.18
N THR A 46 -4.63 -5.78 5.48
CA THR A 46 -4.51 -4.42 6.01
C THR A 46 -5.90 -3.82 6.19
N VAL A 47 -6.12 -3.25 7.37
CA VAL A 47 -7.33 -2.50 7.72
C VAL A 47 -6.96 -1.07 8.09
N GLY A 48 -7.89 -0.16 7.88
CA GLY A 48 -7.71 1.26 8.13
C GLY A 48 -8.99 1.91 8.62
N ALA A 49 -8.85 2.96 9.43
CA ALA A 49 -9.95 3.76 9.94
C ALA A 49 -9.56 5.24 10.01
N VAL A 50 -10.55 6.10 9.77
CA VAL A 50 -10.47 7.55 9.98
C VAL A 50 -11.69 7.96 10.80
N VAL A 51 -11.49 8.86 11.75
CA VAL A 51 -12.51 9.37 12.67
C VAL A 51 -12.48 10.88 12.67
N TRP A 52 -13.67 11.48 12.73
CA TRP A 52 -13.91 12.90 12.95
C TRP A 52 -14.96 13.04 14.06
N ASP A 53 -14.64 13.76 15.12
CA ASP A 53 -15.54 13.96 16.26
C ASP A 53 -16.27 15.31 16.23
N SER A 54 -17.20 15.52 17.16
CA SER A 54 -18.01 16.75 17.25
C SER A 54 -17.22 17.98 17.72
N GLU A 55 -16.04 17.79 18.31
CA GLU A 55 -15.15 18.88 18.69
C GLU A 55 -14.25 19.30 17.52
N GLY A 56 -14.33 18.59 16.40
CA GLY A 56 -13.54 18.86 15.21
C GLY A 56 -12.22 18.10 15.17
N ASN A 57 -11.93 17.21 16.12
CA ASN A 57 -10.67 16.46 16.14
C ASN A 57 -10.68 15.33 15.10
N LEU A 58 -9.52 15.08 14.51
CA LEU A 58 -9.31 14.04 13.52
C LEU A 58 -8.32 12.99 14.01
N ALA A 59 -8.62 11.73 13.73
CA ALA A 59 -7.73 10.62 13.97
C ALA A 59 -7.72 9.66 12.78
N ALA A 60 -6.56 9.05 12.51
CA ALA A 60 -6.42 7.99 11.53
C ALA A 60 -5.60 6.85 12.13
N GLY A 61 -5.93 5.62 11.75
CA GLY A 61 -5.20 4.44 12.17
C GLY A 61 -5.20 3.38 11.08
N VAL A 62 -4.10 2.63 11.01
CA VAL A 62 -3.90 1.54 10.05
C VAL A 62 -3.26 0.36 10.79
N SER A 63 -3.62 -0.86 10.38
CA SER A 63 -3.02 -2.08 10.92
C SER A 63 -2.89 -3.12 9.82
N SER A 64 -1.79 -3.87 9.82
CA SER A 64 -1.53 -4.88 8.79
C SER A 64 -0.82 -6.12 9.36
N GLY A 65 -1.20 -7.30 8.86
CA GLY A 65 -0.41 -8.54 9.02
C GLY A 65 0.92 -8.51 8.25
N GLY A 66 1.02 -7.63 7.25
CA GLY A 66 2.14 -7.53 6.32
C GLY A 66 2.08 -8.60 5.23
N LEU A 67 3.20 -8.75 4.52
CA LEU A 67 3.29 -9.70 3.41
C LEU A 67 3.33 -11.14 3.92
N LEU A 68 2.65 -12.04 3.20
CA LEU A 68 2.75 -13.47 3.42
C LEU A 68 4.19 -13.93 3.17
N LEU A 69 4.70 -14.85 4.01
CA LEU A 69 6.09 -15.33 3.97
C LEU A 69 7.16 -14.22 4.10
N LYS A 70 6.82 -13.05 4.67
CA LYS A 70 7.81 -12.00 4.94
C LYS A 70 8.99 -12.51 5.77
N TYR A 71 10.16 -11.95 5.50
CA TYR A 71 11.32 -12.18 6.35
C TYR A 71 11.04 -11.73 7.80
N SER A 72 11.60 -12.46 8.77
CA SER A 72 11.43 -12.13 10.18
C SER A 72 11.95 -10.71 10.47
N GLY A 73 11.14 -9.89 11.13
CA GLY A 73 11.48 -8.48 11.38
C GLY A 73 11.18 -7.51 10.24
N ARG A 74 10.62 -7.94 9.10
CA ARG A 74 10.18 -7.01 8.04
C ARG A 74 9.07 -6.09 8.56
N ILE A 75 9.30 -4.78 8.45
CA ILE A 75 8.36 -3.71 8.81
C ILE A 75 7.63 -3.22 7.56
N GLY A 76 6.31 -2.99 7.67
CA GLY A 76 5.45 -2.53 6.59
C GLY A 76 4.97 -1.08 6.75
N GLU A 77 4.17 -0.64 5.78
CA GLU A 77 3.63 0.72 5.68
C GLU A 77 2.78 1.10 6.88
N ALA A 78 2.03 0.14 7.44
CA ALA A 78 1.17 0.37 8.60
C ALA A 78 1.93 0.82 9.86
N ALA A 79 3.24 0.53 9.94
CA ALA A 79 4.09 0.92 11.06
C ALA A 79 5.04 2.09 10.73
N ALA A 80 5.02 2.59 9.49
CA ALA A 80 5.89 3.69 9.05
C ALA A 80 5.16 5.03 9.11
N PHE A 81 5.71 5.98 9.87
CA PHE A 81 5.14 7.32 10.04
C PHE A 81 5.01 8.06 8.70
N GLY A 82 3.83 8.61 8.42
CA GLY A 82 3.54 9.30 7.17
C GLY A 82 3.34 8.39 5.95
N ALA A 83 3.45 7.07 6.10
CA ALA A 83 3.22 6.11 5.03
C ALA A 83 1.81 5.51 5.09
N GLY A 84 1.48 4.79 6.17
CA GLY A 84 0.23 4.04 6.27
C GLY A 84 -0.98 4.85 6.72
N CYS A 85 -0.78 5.91 7.49
CA CYS A 85 -1.85 6.83 7.88
C CYS A 85 -1.30 8.23 8.18
N TRP A 86 -2.19 9.22 8.11
CA TRP A 86 -1.92 10.60 8.51
C TRP A 86 -3.17 11.23 9.09
N ALA A 87 -3.01 12.09 10.08
CA ALA A 87 -4.06 12.97 10.58
C ALA A 87 -3.41 14.29 10.99
N GLU A 88 -3.93 15.39 10.47
CA GLU A 88 -3.50 16.74 10.82
C GLU A 88 -4.69 17.70 10.93
N GLN A 89 -4.58 18.64 11.87
CA GLN A 89 -5.53 19.71 12.11
C GLN A 89 -4.88 21.05 11.75
N SER A 90 -5.61 21.97 11.15
CA SER A 90 -5.16 23.35 10.99
C SER A 90 -5.05 24.05 12.36
N GLN A 91 -4.18 25.06 12.44
CA GLN A 91 -3.93 25.78 13.70
C GLN A 91 -5.19 26.49 14.25
N ASP A 92 -6.11 26.87 13.38
CA ASP A 92 -7.39 27.49 13.75
C ASP A 92 -8.49 26.46 14.07
N GLY A 93 -8.21 25.15 13.95
CA GLY A 93 -9.13 24.06 14.27
C GLY A 93 -10.33 23.93 13.33
N ARG A 94 -10.35 24.67 12.22
CA ARG A 94 -11.49 24.76 11.30
C ARG A 94 -11.42 23.82 10.11
N ALA A 95 -10.21 23.37 9.80
CA ALA A 95 -9.94 22.46 8.71
C ALA A 95 -8.98 21.38 9.19
N GLY A 96 -9.02 20.25 8.54
CA GLY A 96 -8.10 19.18 8.84
C GLY A 96 -8.25 18.08 7.82
N MET A 97 -7.35 17.12 7.91
CA MET A 97 -7.35 15.99 7.00
C MET A 97 -6.87 14.75 7.73
N ALA A 98 -7.52 13.65 7.43
CA ALA A 98 -7.09 12.34 7.87
C ALA A 98 -7.23 11.33 6.74
N CYS A 99 -6.26 10.42 6.64
CA CYS A 99 -6.27 9.35 5.66
C CYS A 99 -5.65 8.08 6.25
N SER A 100 -6.14 6.95 5.76
CA SER A 100 -5.58 5.64 6.04
C SER A 100 -5.38 4.91 4.72
N ILE A 101 -4.25 4.23 4.59
CA ILE A 101 -3.81 3.62 3.34
C ILE A 101 -3.81 2.12 3.45
N SER A 102 -4.38 1.50 2.42
CA SER A 102 -4.53 0.06 2.27
C SER A 102 -3.73 -0.35 1.03
N GLY A 103 -2.67 -1.15 1.22
CA GLY A 103 -1.80 -1.59 0.11
C GLY A 103 -2.41 -2.70 -0.73
N MET A 104 -2.95 -2.37 -1.91
CA MET A 104 -3.55 -3.37 -2.81
C MET A 104 -2.50 -4.31 -3.43
N LYS A 105 -2.77 -5.62 -3.41
CA LYS A 105 -1.98 -6.60 -4.17
C LYS A 105 -2.43 -6.54 -5.63
N HIS A 106 -1.57 -6.06 -6.53
CA HIS A 106 -1.85 -6.13 -7.96
C HIS A 106 -2.05 -7.59 -8.38
N ARG A 107 -3.13 -7.86 -9.12
CA ARG A 107 -3.31 -9.10 -9.86
C ARG A 107 -2.16 -9.22 -10.85
N THR A 108 -1.15 -10.01 -10.51
CA THR A 108 -0.19 -10.51 -11.48
C THR A 108 -0.33 -12.02 -11.46
N ASP A 109 -0.89 -12.54 -12.54
CA ASP A 109 -0.61 -13.81 -13.19
C ASP A 109 0.52 -14.58 -12.48
N LEU A 110 0.12 -15.74 -11.95
CA LEU A 110 0.93 -16.70 -11.20
C LEU A 110 2.24 -16.96 -11.92
N ASN A 111 3.36 -16.57 -11.31
CA ASN A 111 4.71 -17.17 -11.41
C ASN A 111 5.79 -16.29 -10.74
N LEU A 112 5.47 -15.07 -10.29
CA LEU A 112 6.46 -14.17 -9.67
C LEU A 112 5.93 -13.46 -8.40
N ILE A 113 5.28 -14.22 -7.51
CA ILE A 113 4.54 -13.65 -6.38
C ILE A 113 5.45 -13.19 -5.23
N ILE A 114 6.66 -13.73 -5.10
CA ILE A 114 7.55 -13.37 -3.99
C ILE A 114 8.27 -12.03 -4.26
N ILE A 115 8.59 -11.72 -5.52
CA ILE A 115 9.38 -10.52 -5.85
C ILE A 115 8.49 -9.30 -6.09
N LYS A 116 7.25 -9.47 -6.58
CA LYS A 116 6.35 -8.33 -6.88
C LYS A 116 5.38 -7.95 -5.75
N SER A 117 5.13 -8.83 -4.77
CA SER A 117 4.27 -8.50 -3.63
C SER A 117 4.94 -7.54 -2.63
N ALA A 118 6.27 -7.49 -2.62
CA ALA A 118 7.09 -6.45 -1.98
C ALA A 118 7.07 -5.09 -2.72
N GLY A 119 6.08 -4.87 -3.60
CA GLY A 119 5.93 -3.63 -4.36
C GLY A 119 5.03 -2.62 -3.68
N ALA A 120 3.89 -3.04 -3.12
CA ALA A 120 2.86 -2.11 -2.67
C ALA A 120 3.24 -1.39 -1.35
N GLY A 121 3.56 -2.14 -0.30
CA GLY A 121 3.92 -1.56 1.01
C GLY A 121 5.22 -0.75 0.94
N GLU A 122 6.22 -1.27 0.25
CA GLU A 122 7.51 -0.63 0.02
C GLU A 122 7.36 0.68 -0.77
N HIS A 123 6.47 0.70 -1.77
CA HIS A 123 6.19 1.91 -2.52
C HIS A 123 5.41 2.94 -1.70
N ILE A 124 4.46 2.50 -0.85
CA ILE A 124 3.76 3.38 0.10
C ILE A 124 4.75 4.01 1.09
N ILE A 125 5.70 3.22 1.62
CA ILE A 125 6.76 3.73 2.51
C ILE A 125 7.65 4.72 1.77
N ARG A 126 8.15 4.36 0.59
CA ARG A 126 9.11 5.18 -0.17
C ARG A 126 8.54 6.53 -0.59
N THR A 127 7.24 6.58 -0.86
CA THR A 127 6.55 7.81 -1.26
C THR A 127 6.00 8.61 -0.09
N GLY A 128 6.01 8.06 1.13
CA GLY A 128 5.32 8.67 2.27
C GLY A 128 3.88 9.02 1.91
N LEU A 129 3.15 8.08 1.30
CA LEU A 129 1.93 8.40 0.55
C LEU A 129 0.88 9.14 1.38
N ALA A 130 0.66 8.75 2.63
CA ALA A 130 -0.34 9.39 3.49
C ALA A 130 0.01 10.87 3.74
N ARG A 131 1.29 11.14 4.03
CA ARG A 131 1.78 12.51 4.19
C ARG A 131 1.76 13.30 2.88
N THR A 132 2.13 12.67 1.77
CA THR A 132 2.13 13.32 0.45
C THR A 132 0.72 13.73 0.04
N ILE A 133 -0.28 12.87 0.24
CA ILE A 133 -1.69 13.23 0.05
C ILE A 133 -2.04 14.41 0.96
N ALA A 134 -1.55 14.40 2.21
CA ALA A 134 -1.81 15.47 3.15
C ALA A 134 -1.23 16.83 2.76
N ASP A 135 0.01 16.85 2.28
CA ASP A 135 0.66 18.08 1.86
C ASP A 135 -0.01 18.69 0.61
N VAL A 136 -0.59 17.86 -0.27
CA VAL A 136 -1.25 18.34 -1.50
C VAL A 136 -2.68 18.81 -1.25
N LEU A 137 -3.45 18.10 -0.42
CA LEU A 137 -4.82 18.49 -0.08
C LEU A 137 -4.88 19.63 0.97
N ARG A 138 -3.74 20.09 1.47
CA ARG A 138 -3.66 21.23 2.39
C ARG A 138 -4.28 22.48 1.72
N PRO A 139 -5.22 23.18 2.40
CA PRO A 139 -5.83 24.39 1.85
C PRO A 139 -4.76 25.42 1.48
N ARG A 140 -4.72 25.82 0.21
CA ARG A 140 -3.94 26.99 -0.21
C ARG A 140 -4.77 28.23 0.07
N GLN A 141 -4.15 29.28 0.60
CA GLN A 141 -4.80 30.53 0.98
C GLN A 141 -5.54 31.28 -0.15
N GLU A 142 -5.50 30.79 -1.40
CA GLU A 142 -6.12 31.44 -2.56
C GLU A 142 -7.31 30.64 -3.10
N SER A 143 -8.45 31.32 -3.10
CA SER A 143 -9.81 30.89 -3.40
C SER A 143 -10.00 30.43 -4.85
N ALA A 144 -9.66 29.19 -5.15
CA ALA A 144 -10.30 28.42 -6.21
C ALA A 144 -10.94 27.18 -5.59
N GLU A 145 -12.17 26.85 -6.00
CA GLU A 145 -12.83 25.60 -5.63
C GLU A 145 -11.96 24.45 -6.16
N VAL A 146 -11.23 23.78 -5.27
CA VAL A 146 -10.35 22.67 -5.63
C VAL A 146 -11.18 21.40 -5.67
N ASP A 147 -11.27 20.77 -6.84
CA ASP A 147 -11.81 19.42 -6.95
C ASP A 147 -10.85 18.41 -6.32
N VAL A 148 -11.18 17.99 -5.09
CA VAL A 148 -10.41 17.02 -4.31
C VAL A 148 -10.35 15.66 -5.01
N HIS A 149 -11.38 15.28 -5.76
CA HIS A 149 -11.42 14.00 -6.46
C HIS A 149 -10.41 13.96 -7.61
N GLU A 150 -10.39 14.99 -8.45
CA GLU A 150 -9.39 15.14 -9.52
C GLU A 150 -7.97 15.24 -8.95
N LEU A 151 -7.79 15.97 -7.86
CA LEU A 151 -6.49 16.10 -7.21
C LEU A 151 -5.97 14.75 -6.70
N LEU A 152 -6.83 13.95 -6.07
CA LEU A 152 -6.50 12.59 -5.63
C LEU A 152 -6.15 11.67 -6.81
N ILE A 153 -6.92 11.71 -7.90
CA ILE A 153 -6.63 10.94 -9.12
C ILE A 153 -5.25 11.31 -9.68
N ASN A 154 -4.96 12.61 -9.74
CA ASN A 154 -3.68 13.11 -10.24
C ASN A 154 -2.51 12.65 -9.36
N ILE A 155 -2.62 12.73 -8.02
CA ILE A 155 -1.58 12.25 -7.11
C ILE A 155 -1.38 10.73 -7.29
N LEU A 156 -2.45 9.95 -7.29
CA LEU A 156 -2.36 8.50 -7.42
C LEU A 156 -1.81 8.08 -8.78
N SER A 157 -2.12 8.78 -9.87
CA SER A 157 -1.59 8.46 -11.20
C SER A 157 -0.12 8.89 -11.37
N THR A 158 0.27 10.06 -10.84
CA THR A 158 1.62 10.61 -11.03
C THR A 158 2.64 10.06 -10.03
N HIS A 159 2.28 9.96 -8.75
CA HIS A 159 3.19 9.53 -7.68
C HIS A 159 3.16 8.04 -7.40
N PHE A 160 2.04 7.35 -7.69
CA PHE A 160 1.86 5.94 -7.34
C PHE A 160 1.91 4.99 -8.56
N HIS A 161 1.32 5.38 -9.69
CA HIS A 161 1.30 4.57 -10.93
C HIS A 161 2.26 5.06 -12.02
N GLY A 162 2.96 6.18 -11.80
CA GLY A 162 3.75 6.88 -12.80
C GLY A 162 4.96 6.09 -13.31
N LYS A 163 4.98 5.87 -14.63
CA LYS A 163 6.12 5.38 -15.43
C LYS A 163 7.40 6.13 -15.06
N SER A 164 8.51 5.39 -14.98
CA SER A 164 9.89 5.88 -14.84
C SER A 164 10.10 7.25 -15.49
N GLY A 165 9.99 8.31 -14.70
CA GLY A 165 10.14 9.70 -15.10
C GLY A 165 10.85 10.43 -13.97
N ARG A 166 12.08 10.88 -14.25
CA ARG A 166 13.00 11.52 -13.30
C ARG A 166 12.29 12.55 -12.41
N LEU A 167 12.15 12.24 -11.12
CA LEU A 167 11.82 13.25 -10.12
C LEU A 167 13.08 14.08 -9.85
N ASN A 168 12.98 15.38 -10.14
CA ASN A 168 14.02 16.37 -9.88
C ASN A 168 13.97 16.73 -8.38
N LEU A 169 14.89 16.16 -7.60
CA LEU A 169 14.99 16.24 -6.13
C LEU A 169 15.39 17.62 -5.56
N ARG A 170 15.04 18.74 -6.22
CA ARG A 170 15.53 20.08 -5.85
C ARG A 170 14.59 20.93 -4.98
N ARG A 171 13.65 20.35 -4.23
CA ARG A 171 12.71 21.18 -3.44
C ARG A 171 12.54 20.86 -1.95
N PHE A 172 13.42 20.04 -1.38
CA PHE A 172 13.47 19.84 0.07
C PHE A 172 14.93 19.80 0.55
N ILE A 173 15.56 20.98 0.58
CA ILE A 173 16.60 21.37 1.54
C ILE A 173 16.33 22.83 1.89
#